data_AF-A0AAE0RZD4-F1
#
_entry.id   AF-A0AAE0RZD4-F1
#
_cell.length_a   1.000
_cell.length_b   1.000
_cell.length_c   1.000
_cell.angle_alpha   90.00
_cell.angle_beta   90.00
_cell.angle_gamma   90.00
#
_symmetry.space_group_name_H-M   'P 1'
#
loop_
_entity.id
_entity.type
_entity.pdbx_description
1 polymer ?
#
loop_
_entity_poly.entity_id
_entity_poly.type
_entity_poly.pdbx_seq_one_letter_code
_entity_poly.pdbx_strand_id
1 'polypeptide(L)'
;MKNQHPRDLDYKMLPEWTQHEATWLSWPHNKASWPNHFEYIPDVFVEIVRFLSPHEKVRINVCNENMQADILARLVTAGITKDFLPQIEFYHFPTNDAWCRDHGPMFVFNSNSKAIVDWRYNAWGGKYLPCDLDDNIPTKIAEHFGIPCFNPNMILEGGSIDINGTGCLLTTTACLLNPNRNPNLTQTQIEDFLKNYLGVNKILWLNNGIVGDDTDGHIDDIARFISDDTIVATVEHNKDDDNYDIINDNLKKILTMTNGNGKKFNIVEIPMPDPFYFNGERLPASYANFYIANHTVLVPTFGCKQDATALEILQKNFPTRRVQGVDCRRLIWGLGAIHCVTHEEPKNPIITLEFLSAIEKLNGLGSIVSIFGSSKAKRNSLPYKQAETIAELLGNQGHSIMTGGGPGIMEAANKGARKAKATSIGLNIKIPKEQKINDYVDIERSILFEHFFVRKNVFIKYSDAFVIMPGGFGTLDEFTEAVTHIQTEKIPPFPLIFVGTEFWSGLMKWIKEKMWLKNKYVQKKDFSFIHLVDSPDEVMGIIKSSINKKHSNKEL
;
A
#
# COMPACT_ATOMS: atom_id res chain seq x y z
N MET A 1 -10.33 12.14 -19.19
CA MET A 1 -10.87 11.54 -17.95
C MET A 1 -11.50 12.61 -17.07
N LYS A 2 -12.49 13.38 -17.57
CA LYS A 2 -13.21 14.35 -16.73
C LYS A 2 -14.35 13.60 -16.04
N ASN A 3 -14.36 13.60 -14.69
CA ASN A 3 -15.38 13.03 -13.78
C ASN A 3 -15.18 11.58 -13.27
N GLN A 4 -13.95 11.04 -13.19
CA GLN A 4 -13.72 9.83 -12.40
C GLN A 4 -12.94 10.20 -11.13
N HIS A 5 -13.50 9.84 -9.96
CA HIS A 5 -12.82 9.98 -8.69
C HIS A 5 -11.76 8.88 -8.52
N PRO A 6 -10.71 9.10 -7.70
CA PRO A 6 -9.74 8.05 -7.37
C PRO A 6 -10.41 6.73 -6.93
N ARG A 7 -11.47 6.80 -6.12
CA ARG A 7 -12.24 5.65 -5.66
C ARG A 7 -12.86 4.83 -6.80
N ASP A 8 -13.31 5.45 -7.88
CA ASP A 8 -13.91 4.76 -9.05
C ASP A 8 -12.87 3.92 -9.81
N LEU A 9 -11.59 4.19 -9.56
CA LEU A 9 -10.42 3.53 -10.14
C LEU A 9 -9.66 2.70 -9.08
N ASP A 10 -10.33 2.41 -7.95
CA ASP A 10 -9.82 1.66 -6.80
C ASP A 10 -8.55 2.24 -6.15
N TYR A 11 -8.28 3.54 -6.30
CA TYR A 11 -7.20 4.19 -5.58
C TYR A 11 -7.57 4.41 -4.11
N LYS A 12 -6.60 4.18 -3.23
CA LYS A 12 -6.71 4.38 -1.78
C LYS A 12 -5.42 4.96 -1.22
N MET A 13 -5.53 5.83 -0.22
CA MET A 13 -4.39 6.27 0.57
C MET A 13 -3.97 5.14 1.52
N LEU A 14 -2.67 4.98 1.75
CA LEU A 14 -2.12 3.95 2.64
C LEU A 14 -1.73 4.59 3.98
N PRO A 15 -1.86 3.86 5.10
CA PRO A 15 -1.50 4.41 6.41
C PRO A 15 0.01 4.62 6.51
N GLU A 16 0.43 5.59 7.33
CA GLU A 16 1.81 6.06 7.41
C GLU A 16 2.81 4.94 7.79
N TRP A 17 2.41 3.94 8.57
CA TRP A 17 3.32 2.83 8.93
C TRP A 17 3.56 1.80 7.80
N THR A 18 2.93 1.99 6.64
CA THR A 18 3.21 1.17 5.45
C THR A 18 4.69 1.32 5.06
N GLN A 19 5.27 0.32 4.41
CA GLN A 19 6.65 0.45 3.91
C GLN A 19 6.74 1.66 2.97
N HIS A 20 7.78 2.49 3.10
CA HIS A 20 8.04 3.67 2.26
C HIS A 20 9.06 3.38 1.16
N GLU A 21 8.89 4.04 0.02
CA GLU A 21 9.94 4.23 -0.98
C GLU A 21 10.83 5.41 -0.59
N ALA A 22 10.21 6.50 -0.11
CA ALA A 22 10.91 7.72 0.29
C ALA A 22 10.15 8.54 1.34
N THR A 23 10.85 9.44 2.01
CA THR A 23 10.29 10.59 2.74
C THR A 23 10.59 11.87 1.99
N TRP A 24 9.59 12.73 1.82
CA TRP A 24 9.68 14.06 1.24
C TRP A 24 9.87 15.12 2.32
N LEU A 25 10.73 16.10 2.01
CA LEU A 25 10.98 17.31 2.78
C LEU A 25 10.96 18.51 1.83
N SER A 26 10.50 19.66 2.33
CA SER A 26 10.74 20.95 1.69
C SER A 26 11.76 21.72 2.51
N TRP A 27 12.91 22.04 1.92
CA TRP A 27 14.01 22.60 2.72
C TRP A 27 13.68 24.01 3.23
N PRO A 28 13.89 24.30 4.53
CA PRO A 28 13.54 25.59 5.11
C PRO A 28 14.42 26.69 4.52
N HIS A 29 13.78 27.79 4.14
CA HIS A 29 14.45 28.98 3.62
C HIS A 29 13.69 30.29 3.90
N ASN A 30 12.41 30.21 4.25
CA ASN A 30 11.62 31.36 4.68
C ASN A 30 11.99 31.77 6.12
N LYS A 31 12.65 32.91 6.26
CA LYS A 31 13.03 33.44 7.58
C LYS A 31 11.85 33.98 8.38
N ALA A 32 10.73 34.29 7.72
CA ALA A 32 9.55 34.83 8.39
C ALA A 32 8.87 33.79 9.28
N SER A 33 8.97 32.50 8.94
CA SER A 33 8.41 31.40 9.72
C SER A 33 9.19 31.12 11.00
N TRP A 34 10.46 31.57 11.10
CA TRP A 34 11.28 31.49 12.32
C TRP A 34 11.96 32.82 12.61
N PRO A 35 11.21 33.86 13.02
CA PRO A 35 11.73 35.21 13.16
C PRO A 35 12.89 35.28 14.16
N ASN A 36 14.03 35.79 13.71
CA ASN A 36 15.29 35.94 14.47
C ASN A 36 15.97 34.63 14.90
N HIS A 37 15.54 33.48 14.37
CA HIS A 37 16.02 32.17 14.82
C HIS A 37 16.23 31.15 13.70
N PHE A 38 16.00 31.56 12.45
CA PHE A 38 16.10 30.72 11.28
C PHE A 38 17.47 30.01 11.13
N GLU A 39 18.56 30.61 11.62
CA GLU A 39 19.92 30.06 11.47
C GLU A 39 20.11 28.65 12.05
N TYR A 40 19.26 28.25 12.99
CA TYR A 40 19.31 26.93 13.62
C TYR A 40 18.43 25.88 12.94
N ILE A 41 17.49 26.30 12.10
CA ILE A 41 16.45 25.41 11.53
C ILE A 41 17.03 24.41 10.52
N PRO A 42 17.97 24.78 9.63
CA PRO A 42 18.62 23.81 8.76
C PRO A 42 19.28 22.65 9.52
N ASP A 43 19.79 22.88 10.73
CA ASP A 43 20.46 21.83 11.52
C ASP A 43 19.46 20.79 12.05
N VAL A 44 18.22 21.20 12.35
CA VAL A 44 17.14 20.26 12.71
C VAL A 44 16.76 19.38 11.51
N PHE A 45 16.66 19.97 10.31
CA PHE A 45 16.41 19.20 9.09
C PHE A 45 17.56 18.24 8.77
N VAL A 46 18.81 18.65 9.00
CA VAL A 46 19.97 17.76 8.89
C VAL A 46 19.84 16.56 9.82
N GLU A 47 19.40 16.75 11.06
CA GLU A 47 19.18 15.66 12.01
C GLU A 47 18.08 14.70 11.54
N ILE A 48 16.95 15.22 11.03
CA ILE A 48 15.89 14.42 10.42
C ILE A 48 16.44 13.58 9.26
N VAL A 49 17.14 14.20 8.30
CA VAL A 49 17.74 13.49 7.14
C VAL A 49 18.73 12.42 7.58
N ARG A 50 19.52 12.67 8.63
CA ARG A 50 20.47 11.68 9.19
C ARG A 50 19.78 10.45 9.75
N PHE A 51 18.61 10.62 10.33
CA PHE A 51 17.85 9.51 10.90
C PHE A 51 17.02 8.76 9.84
N LEU A 52 16.63 9.41 8.74
CA LEU A 52 15.87 8.78 7.66
C LEU A 52 16.74 8.06 6.62
N SER A 53 17.83 8.70 6.16
CA SER A 53 18.66 8.21 5.04
C SER A 53 19.28 6.81 5.20
N PRO A 54 19.49 6.25 6.41
CA PRO A 54 19.89 4.84 6.54
C PRO A 54 18.77 3.83 6.27
N HIS A 55 17.52 4.28 6.18
CA HIS A 55 16.33 3.41 6.20
C HIS A 55 15.46 3.53 4.95
N GLU A 56 15.44 4.70 4.32
CA GLU A 56 14.72 4.96 3.08
C GLU A 56 15.31 6.16 2.33
N LYS A 57 14.83 6.39 1.11
CA LYS A 57 15.22 7.58 0.35
C LYS A 57 14.68 8.82 1.03
N VAL A 58 15.45 9.90 0.98
CA VAL A 58 15.02 11.22 1.42
C VAL A 58 15.01 12.15 0.21
N ARG A 59 13.83 12.64 -0.15
CA ARG A 59 13.60 13.51 -1.30
C ARG A 59 13.39 14.93 -0.83
N ILE A 60 14.24 15.85 -1.28
CA ILE A 60 14.29 17.21 -0.76
C ILE A 60 13.95 18.19 -1.87
N ASN A 61 12.85 18.93 -1.72
CA ASN A 61 12.52 20.08 -2.54
C ASN A 61 13.47 21.24 -2.18
N VAL A 62 14.13 21.81 -3.19
CA VAL A 62 15.07 22.92 -3.04
C VAL A 62 14.78 24.02 -4.06
N CYS A 63 15.06 25.27 -3.69
CA CYS A 63 14.82 26.40 -4.58
C CYS A 63 15.84 26.50 -5.72
N ASN A 64 17.07 26.00 -5.54
CA ASN A 64 18.15 26.07 -6.53
C ASN A 64 19.37 25.20 -6.14
N GLU A 65 20.34 25.13 -7.05
CA GLU A 65 21.61 24.41 -6.88
C GLU A 65 22.45 24.88 -5.68
N ASN A 66 22.42 26.19 -5.34
CA ASN A 66 23.18 26.71 -4.20
C ASN A 66 22.64 26.16 -2.87
N MET A 67 21.32 26.09 -2.74
CA MET A 67 20.67 25.48 -1.58
C MET A 67 21.03 23.99 -1.48
N GLN A 68 20.98 23.25 -2.60
CA GLN A 68 21.41 21.86 -2.63
C GLN A 68 22.88 21.69 -2.18
N ALA A 69 23.78 22.56 -2.64
CA ALA A 69 25.18 22.51 -2.26
C ALA A 69 25.38 22.79 -0.75
N ASP A 70 24.66 23.75 -0.18
CA ASP A 70 24.68 24.03 1.27
C ASP A 70 24.19 22.83 2.08
N ILE A 71 23.09 22.20 1.66
CA ILE A 71 22.54 21.00 2.31
C ILE A 71 23.58 19.87 2.31
N LEU A 72 24.17 19.58 1.16
CA LEU A 72 25.21 18.55 1.05
C LEU A 72 26.41 18.84 1.96
N ALA A 73 26.87 20.09 2.03
CA ALA A 73 27.95 20.49 2.92
C ALA A 73 27.59 20.23 4.40
N ARG A 74 26.39 20.64 4.83
CA ARG A 74 25.90 20.41 6.20
C ARG A 74 25.78 18.93 6.55
N LEU A 75 25.24 18.12 5.64
CA LEU A 75 25.08 16.67 5.83
C LEU A 75 26.44 15.97 6.00
N VAL A 76 27.43 16.36 5.19
CA VAL A 76 28.81 15.86 5.31
C VAL A 76 29.43 16.29 6.64
N THR A 77 29.28 17.56 7.03
CA THR A 77 29.77 18.06 8.33
C THR A 77 29.12 17.34 9.50
N ALA A 78 27.83 17.00 9.38
CA ALA A 78 27.10 16.24 10.38
C ALA A 78 27.44 14.73 10.36
N GLY A 79 28.31 14.27 9.46
CA GLY A 79 28.82 12.90 9.47
C GLY A 79 27.94 11.88 8.76
N ILE A 80 27.08 12.31 7.81
CA ILE A 80 26.47 11.36 6.87
C ILE A 80 27.57 10.68 6.07
N THR A 81 27.59 9.34 6.08
CA THR A 81 28.58 8.55 5.36
C THR A 81 28.29 8.58 3.86
N LYS A 82 29.34 8.36 3.05
CA LYS A 82 29.21 8.29 1.60
C LYS A 82 28.23 7.21 1.13
N ASP A 83 27.97 6.19 1.95
CA ASP A 83 27.05 5.10 1.63
C ASP A 83 25.58 5.53 1.69
N PHE A 84 25.25 6.58 2.46
CA PHE A 84 23.87 7.08 2.59
C PHE A 84 23.58 8.28 1.69
N LEU A 85 24.61 8.97 1.17
CA LEU A 85 24.41 10.09 0.22
C LEU A 85 23.57 9.69 -1.02
N PRO A 86 23.69 8.50 -1.61
CA PRO A 86 22.83 8.07 -2.73
C PRO A 86 21.35 7.90 -2.37
N GLN A 87 20.99 7.85 -1.08
CA GLN A 87 19.60 7.83 -0.64
C GLN A 87 18.98 9.23 -0.63
N ILE A 88 19.77 10.28 -0.78
CA ILE A 88 19.31 11.66 -0.68
C ILE A 88 19.18 12.23 -2.11
N GLU A 89 17.94 12.43 -2.54
CA GLU A 89 17.59 12.92 -3.87
C GLU A 89 17.09 14.37 -3.77
N PHE A 90 17.58 15.25 -4.64
CA PHE A 90 17.20 16.66 -4.65
C PHE A 90 16.31 16.98 -5.86
N TYR A 91 15.27 17.77 -5.62
CA TYR A 91 14.33 18.22 -6.64
C TYR A 91 14.29 19.75 -6.65
N HIS A 92 14.56 20.36 -7.80
CA HIS A 92 14.53 21.82 -7.95
C HIS A 92 13.10 22.32 -8.10
N PHE A 93 12.31 22.11 -7.05
CA PHE A 93 10.93 22.55 -6.90
C PHE A 93 10.91 23.63 -5.82
N PRO A 94 10.99 24.92 -6.21
CA PRO A 94 10.89 26.01 -5.24
C PRO A 94 9.58 25.93 -4.46
N THR A 95 9.64 26.23 -3.17
CA THR A 95 8.51 26.33 -2.22
C THR A 95 8.44 27.75 -1.65
N ASN A 96 7.32 28.13 -1.03
CA ASN A 96 7.23 29.32 -0.18
C ASN A 96 7.65 28.99 1.26
N ASP A 97 7.33 27.80 1.76
CA ASP A 97 7.72 27.35 3.10
C ASP A 97 8.16 25.87 3.16
N ALA A 98 8.39 25.35 4.38
CA ALA A 98 9.00 24.04 4.64
C ALA A 98 7.99 22.92 5.01
N TRP A 99 6.71 23.24 5.12
CA TRP A 99 5.66 22.38 5.71
C TRP A 99 5.17 21.31 4.74
N CYS A 100 6.08 20.40 4.36
CA CYS A 100 5.83 19.40 3.32
C CYS A 100 4.69 18.45 3.64
N ARG A 101 4.29 18.30 4.90
CA ARG A 101 3.09 17.53 5.26
C ARG A 101 1.83 18.14 4.66
N ASP A 102 1.75 19.46 4.65
CA ASP A 102 0.50 20.18 4.40
C ASP A 102 0.33 20.51 2.93
N HIS A 103 1.40 20.94 2.25
CA HIS A 103 1.38 21.21 0.82
C HIS A 103 1.85 20.03 -0.05
N GLY A 104 2.33 18.95 0.57
CA GLY A 104 3.02 17.88 -0.13
C GLY A 104 2.13 16.90 -0.89
N PRO A 105 2.76 15.93 -1.57
CA PRO A 105 2.05 14.97 -2.41
C PRO A 105 1.30 13.92 -1.59
N MET A 106 -0.03 13.97 -1.60
CA MET A 106 -0.84 12.89 -1.02
C MET A 106 -0.95 11.69 -1.98
N PHE A 107 -0.09 10.69 -1.77
CA PHE A 107 -0.04 9.49 -2.60
C PHE A 107 -1.23 8.56 -2.38
N VAL A 108 -1.80 8.06 -3.47
CA VAL A 108 -2.83 7.01 -3.49
C VAL A 108 -2.46 5.89 -4.44
N PHE A 109 -2.90 4.67 -4.13
CA PHE A 109 -2.50 3.45 -4.83
C PHE A 109 -3.72 2.63 -5.22
N ASN A 110 -3.69 2.06 -6.43
CA ASN A 110 -4.55 0.95 -6.81
C ASN A 110 -3.68 -0.28 -7.15
N SER A 111 -4.29 -1.35 -7.65
CA SER A 111 -3.57 -2.59 -7.96
C SER A 111 -2.52 -2.47 -9.07
N ASN A 112 -2.49 -1.36 -9.82
CA ASN A 112 -1.71 -1.24 -11.06
C ASN A 112 -0.72 -0.06 -11.02
N SER A 113 -1.00 0.99 -10.25
CA SER A 113 -0.16 2.19 -10.21
C SER A 113 -0.35 3.03 -8.94
N LYS A 114 0.59 3.97 -8.78
CA LYS A 114 0.50 5.08 -7.82
C LYS A 114 0.02 6.35 -8.53
N ALA A 115 -0.64 7.22 -7.81
CA ALA A 115 -1.09 8.54 -8.24
C ALA A 115 -0.96 9.53 -7.06
N ILE A 116 -1.14 10.82 -7.33
CA ILE A 116 -1.20 11.89 -6.34
C ILE A 116 -2.61 12.47 -6.34
N VAL A 117 -3.12 12.80 -5.15
CA VAL A 117 -4.24 13.72 -4.98
C VAL A 117 -3.66 15.08 -4.60
N ASP A 118 -3.87 16.06 -5.46
CA ASP A 118 -3.40 17.44 -5.30
C ASP A 118 -4.54 18.30 -4.74
N TRP A 119 -4.57 18.37 -3.41
CA TRP A 119 -5.49 19.24 -2.70
C TRP A 119 -5.00 20.68 -2.80
N ARG A 120 -5.94 21.63 -2.77
CA ARG A 120 -5.57 23.04 -2.76
C ARG A 120 -4.92 23.38 -1.43
N TYR A 121 -3.86 24.15 -1.45
CA TYR A 121 -3.23 24.72 -0.28
C TYR A 121 -3.42 26.23 -0.25
N ASN A 122 -3.78 26.78 0.91
CA ASN A 122 -3.99 28.21 1.08
C ASN A 122 -3.25 28.80 2.29
N ALA A 123 -2.21 28.12 2.78
CA ALA A 123 -1.48 28.50 3.99
C ALA A 123 -2.39 28.70 5.20
N TRP A 124 -3.08 27.61 5.55
CA TRP A 124 -3.95 27.47 6.71
C TRP A 124 -4.98 28.60 6.84
N GLY A 125 -5.73 28.86 5.77
CA GLY A 125 -6.77 29.90 5.76
C GLY A 125 -6.30 31.29 5.31
N GLY A 126 -5.21 31.36 4.54
CA GLY A 126 -4.67 32.61 4.01
C GLY A 126 -3.82 33.39 5.00
N LYS A 127 -3.30 32.73 6.05
CA LYS A 127 -2.50 33.36 7.10
C LYS A 127 -1.13 33.79 6.59
N TYR A 128 -0.54 33.01 5.68
CA TYR A 128 0.79 33.27 5.14
C TYR A 128 0.75 33.30 3.62
N LEU A 129 0.94 34.48 3.04
CA LEU A 129 0.93 34.68 1.59
C LEU A 129 2.26 35.29 1.14
N PRO A 130 2.74 34.94 -0.06
CA PRO A 130 2.14 34.01 -1.03
C PRO A 130 2.40 32.53 -0.70
N CYS A 131 1.54 31.63 -1.22
CA CYS A 131 1.61 30.17 -1.03
C CYS A 131 1.48 29.39 -2.37
N ASP A 132 1.66 30.07 -3.50
CA ASP A 132 1.45 29.55 -4.85
C ASP A 132 2.50 28.51 -5.28
N LEU A 133 3.72 28.60 -4.75
CA LEU A 133 4.77 27.62 -5.01
C LEU A 133 4.52 26.33 -4.24
N ASP A 134 4.06 26.45 -2.99
CA ASP A 134 3.68 25.32 -2.13
C ASP A 134 2.52 24.53 -2.72
N ASP A 135 1.43 25.23 -3.09
CA ASP A 135 0.24 24.65 -3.73
C ASP A 135 0.52 23.93 -5.06
N ASN A 136 1.68 24.17 -5.68
CA ASN A 136 2.07 23.53 -6.94
C ASN A 136 3.06 22.37 -6.75
N ILE A 137 3.49 22.06 -5.52
CA ILE A 137 4.43 20.96 -5.25
C ILE A 137 3.88 19.59 -5.67
N PRO A 138 2.63 19.19 -5.33
CA PRO A 138 2.11 17.88 -5.71
C PRO A 138 2.05 17.70 -7.23
N THR A 139 1.62 18.73 -7.96
CA THR A 139 1.63 18.74 -9.44
C THR A 139 3.05 18.58 -10.01
N LYS A 140 4.05 19.33 -9.53
CA LYS A 140 5.44 19.18 -10.00
C LYS A 140 6.00 17.78 -9.79
N ILE A 141 5.69 17.17 -8.63
CA ILE A 141 6.10 15.81 -8.31
C ILE A 141 5.41 14.81 -9.24
N ALA A 142 4.09 14.95 -9.45
CA ALA A 142 3.35 14.08 -10.36
C ALA A 142 3.89 14.12 -11.79
N GLU A 143 4.18 15.32 -12.31
CA GLU A 143 4.78 15.54 -13.62
C GLU A 143 6.16 14.91 -13.74
N HIS A 144 7.02 15.12 -12.73
CA HIS A 144 8.38 14.57 -12.71
C HIS A 144 8.39 13.04 -12.80
N PHE A 145 7.51 12.36 -12.05
CA PHE A 145 7.43 10.89 -12.08
C PHE A 145 6.52 10.35 -13.18
N GLY A 146 5.83 11.21 -13.95
CA GLY A 146 4.88 10.82 -14.97
C GLY A 146 3.70 9.99 -14.41
N ILE A 147 3.24 10.32 -13.20
CA ILE A 147 2.13 9.61 -12.53
C ILE A 147 0.84 10.43 -12.57
N PRO A 148 -0.35 9.81 -12.49
CA PRO A 148 -1.62 10.54 -12.50
C PRO A 148 -1.74 11.50 -11.31
N CYS A 149 -2.37 12.66 -11.55
CA CYS A 149 -2.67 13.67 -10.55
C CYS A 149 -4.18 13.98 -10.55
N PHE A 150 -4.84 13.80 -9.41
CA PHE A 150 -6.26 14.07 -9.21
C PHE A 150 -6.45 15.38 -8.45
N ASN A 151 -7.26 16.28 -9.00
CA ASN A 151 -7.45 17.64 -8.48
C ASN A 151 -8.89 17.83 -7.96
N PRO A 152 -9.15 17.63 -6.65
CA PRO A 152 -10.47 17.85 -6.05
C PRO A 152 -10.92 19.31 -6.03
N ASN A 153 -10.00 20.28 -6.10
CA ASN A 153 -10.26 21.71 -5.88
C ASN A 153 -10.86 22.06 -4.51
N MET A 154 -10.68 21.18 -3.52
CA MET A 154 -10.98 21.43 -2.11
C MET A 154 -9.68 21.76 -1.37
N ILE A 155 -9.74 22.69 -0.41
CA ILE A 155 -8.59 23.00 0.44
C ILE A 155 -8.47 21.93 1.52
N LEU A 156 -7.30 21.31 1.63
CA LEU A 156 -7.02 20.29 2.64
C LEU A 156 -5.50 20.16 2.83
N GLU A 157 -5.06 20.23 4.08
CA GLU A 157 -3.68 19.97 4.48
C GLU A 157 -3.50 18.53 4.97
N GLY A 158 -2.37 17.89 4.66
CA GLY A 158 -2.09 16.53 5.11
C GLY A 158 -2.09 16.36 6.63
N GLY A 159 -1.62 17.35 7.40
CA GLY A 159 -1.61 17.30 8.88
C GLY A 159 -3.00 17.38 9.51
N SER A 160 -4.03 17.75 8.72
CA SER A 160 -5.41 17.85 9.18
C SER A 160 -6.17 16.51 9.18
N ILE A 161 -5.55 15.44 8.64
CA ILE A 161 -6.14 14.10 8.53
C ILE A 161 -5.15 13.00 8.96
N ASP A 162 -5.67 11.86 9.42
CA ASP A 162 -4.86 10.67 9.71
C ASP A 162 -5.66 9.39 9.42
N ILE A 163 -5.07 8.39 8.75
CA ILE A 163 -5.81 7.21 8.25
C ILE A 163 -5.27 5.89 8.79
N ASN A 164 -6.16 4.91 8.97
CA ASN A 164 -5.79 3.63 9.57
C ASN A 164 -5.56 2.47 8.58
N GLY A 165 -5.72 2.72 7.27
CA GLY A 165 -5.60 1.70 6.22
C GLY A 165 -6.73 0.65 6.15
N THR A 166 -7.70 0.63 7.07
CA THR A 166 -8.90 -0.22 7.01
C THR A 166 -10.18 0.58 6.73
N GLY A 167 -10.02 1.82 6.27
CA GLY A 167 -11.10 2.69 5.80
C GLY A 167 -11.63 3.68 6.84
N CYS A 168 -10.92 3.92 7.95
CA CYS A 168 -11.22 5.02 8.86
C CYS A 168 -10.24 6.18 8.65
N LEU A 169 -10.73 7.41 8.81
CA LEU A 169 -9.97 8.65 8.80
C LEU A 169 -10.32 9.47 10.06
N LEU A 170 -9.32 9.88 10.83
CA LEU A 170 -9.41 10.84 11.92
C LEU A 170 -9.18 12.26 11.39
N THR A 171 -9.95 13.20 11.93
CA THR A 171 -9.80 14.63 11.64
C THR A 171 -10.49 15.46 12.74
N THR A 172 -10.43 16.78 12.67
CA THR A 172 -11.04 17.70 13.63
C THR A 172 -12.13 18.56 13.00
N THR A 173 -13.15 18.89 13.77
CA THR A 173 -14.15 19.88 13.33
C THR A 173 -13.57 21.29 13.28
N ALA A 174 -12.62 21.61 14.19
CA ALA A 174 -12.04 22.94 14.26
C ALA A 174 -11.29 23.33 12.97
N CYS A 175 -10.65 22.38 12.31
CA CYS A 175 -9.88 22.64 11.09
C CYS A 175 -10.75 22.53 9.83
N LEU A 176 -11.29 21.34 9.53
CA LEU A 176 -11.93 21.09 8.23
C LEU A 176 -13.26 21.83 8.04
N LEU A 177 -13.95 22.18 9.13
CA LEU A 177 -15.17 22.99 9.10
C LEU A 177 -14.91 24.48 9.34
N ASN A 178 -13.65 24.89 9.45
CA ASN A 178 -13.32 26.30 9.56
C ASN A 178 -13.73 27.04 8.27
N PRO A 179 -14.46 28.16 8.36
CA PRO A 179 -14.83 28.96 7.19
C PRO A 179 -13.64 29.44 6.34
N ASN A 180 -12.42 29.47 6.89
CA ASN A 180 -11.22 29.86 6.14
C ASN A 180 -10.67 28.74 5.23
N ARG A 181 -11.16 27.50 5.34
CA ARG A 181 -10.82 26.38 4.46
C ARG A 181 -11.80 26.28 3.31
N ASN A 182 -13.02 25.81 3.59
CA ASN A 182 -14.01 25.51 2.57
C ASN A 182 -15.38 26.10 2.95
N PRO A 183 -15.55 27.44 2.91
CA PRO A 183 -16.74 28.11 3.46
C PRO A 183 -18.06 27.71 2.77
N ASN A 184 -17.97 27.17 1.57
CA ASN A 184 -19.13 26.77 0.75
C ASN A 184 -19.45 25.27 0.84
N LEU A 185 -18.70 24.48 1.62
CA LEU A 185 -18.92 23.05 1.76
C LEU A 185 -19.50 22.72 3.13
N THR A 186 -20.52 21.88 3.14
CA THR A 186 -21.05 21.26 4.36
C THR A 186 -20.15 20.13 4.83
N GLN A 187 -20.26 19.74 6.10
CA GLN A 187 -19.55 18.58 6.65
C GLN A 187 -19.75 17.32 5.80
N THR A 188 -20.99 17.01 5.37
CA THR A 188 -21.28 15.84 4.53
C THR A 188 -20.56 15.90 3.18
N GLN A 189 -20.50 17.07 2.55
CA GLN A 189 -19.77 17.23 1.28
C GLN A 189 -18.27 17.02 1.47
N ILE A 190 -17.68 17.55 2.56
CA ILE A 190 -16.27 17.30 2.91
C ILE A 190 -16.03 15.81 3.10
N GLU A 191 -16.90 15.10 3.82
CA GLU A 191 -16.78 13.65 3.97
C GLU A 191 -16.83 12.91 2.64
N ASP A 192 -17.68 13.33 1.70
CA ASP A 192 -17.77 12.72 0.37
C ASP A 192 -16.49 12.94 -0.43
N PHE A 193 -15.88 14.13 -0.37
CA PHE A 193 -14.55 14.37 -0.96
C PHE A 193 -13.50 13.43 -0.36
N LEU A 194 -13.42 13.34 0.98
CA LEU A 194 -12.45 12.47 1.65
C LEU A 194 -12.65 10.99 1.26
N LYS A 195 -13.90 10.50 1.26
CA LYS A 195 -14.23 9.11 0.86
C LYS A 195 -13.90 8.82 -0.60
N ASN A 196 -14.16 9.76 -1.50
CA ASN A 196 -13.99 9.59 -2.95
C ASN A 196 -12.54 9.76 -3.41
N TYR A 197 -11.76 10.59 -2.73
CA TYR A 197 -10.37 10.86 -3.13
C TYR A 197 -9.35 10.01 -2.36
N LEU A 198 -9.66 9.59 -1.13
CA LEU A 198 -8.73 8.83 -0.27
C LEU A 198 -9.10 7.35 -0.11
N GLY A 199 -10.28 6.95 -0.57
CA GLY A 199 -10.73 5.56 -0.51
C GLY A 199 -11.11 5.09 0.90
N VAL A 200 -11.38 6.01 1.82
CA VAL A 200 -11.88 5.71 3.17
C VAL A 200 -13.40 5.55 3.18
N ASN A 201 -13.95 5.00 4.26
CA ASN A 201 -15.37 4.70 4.40
C ASN A 201 -16.02 5.42 5.59
N LYS A 202 -15.25 5.69 6.65
CA LYS A 202 -15.74 6.27 7.90
C LYS A 202 -14.85 7.44 8.32
N ILE A 203 -15.47 8.59 8.58
CA ILE A 203 -14.79 9.78 9.09
C ILE A 203 -15.06 9.89 10.60
N LEU A 204 -14.02 10.12 11.37
CA LEU A 204 -14.01 10.18 12.83
C LEU A 204 -13.63 11.61 13.24
N TRP A 205 -14.62 12.36 13.72
CA TRP A 205 -14.49 13.79 14.00
C TRP A 205 -14.18 14.08 15.48
N LEU A 206 -12.96 14.52 15.76
CA LEU A 206 -12.58 15.19 17.01
C LEU A 206 -13.02 16.66 17.01
N ASN A 207 -12.87 17.33 18.15
CA ASN A 207 -13.36 18.69 18.36
C ASN A 207 -12.28 19.74 18.04
N ASN A 208 -11.70 20.35 19.08
CA ASN A 208 -10.80 21.49 18.97
C ASN A 208 -9.33 21.05 18.97
N GLY A 209 -8.49 21.90 18.36
CA GLY A 209 -7.03 21.85 18.43
C GLY A 209 -6.46 22.31 19.75
N ILE A 210 -5.15 22.08 19.93
CA ILE A 210 -4.40 22.54 21.09
C ILE A 210 -4.17 24.07 21.04
N VAL A 211 -3.82 24.64 22.19
CA VAL A 211 -3.51 26.07 22.33
C VAL A 211 -2.15 26.38 21.68
N GLY A 212 -2.08 27.49 20.96
CA GLY A 212 -0.87 27.94 20.26
C GLY A 212 -0.75 27.43 18.82
N ASP A 213 -1.64 26.53 18.42
CA ASP A 213 -1.72 26.02 17.05
C ASP A 213 -2.33 27.07 16.10
N ASP A 214 -1.66 27.32 14.97
CA ASP A 214 -2.11 28.24 13.93
C ASP A 214 -2.76 27.53 12.73
N THR A 215 -2.84 26.20 12.77
CA THR A 215 -3.45 25.39 11.71
C THR A 215 -4.97 25.26 11.85
N ASP A 216 -5.55 25.89 12.88
CA ASP A 216 -6.96 25.79 13.28
C ASP A 216 -7.35 24.39 13.83
N GLY A 217 -6.40 23.66 14.40
CA GLY A 217 -6.62 22.41 15.10
C GLY A 217 -6.33 21.19 14.26
N HIS A 218 -5.12 21.08 13.72
CA HIS A 218 -4.71 19.85 13.05
C HIS A 218 -4.80 18.62 13.96
N ILE A 219 -5.13 17.48 13.35
CA ILE A 219 -5.29 16.22 14.07
C ILE A 219 -3.95 15.64 14.51
N ASP A 220 -2.88 15.95 13.77
CA ASP A 220 -1.56 15.38 13.98
C ASP A 220 -0.86 15.87 15.26
N ASP A 221 -1.36 16.92 15.90
CA ASP A 221 -0.95 17.36 17.24
C ASP A 221 -1.78 16.76 18.38
N ILE A 222 -2.83 16.00 18.07
CA ILE A 222 -3.82 15.50 19.04
C ILE A 222 -3.82 13.97 19.11
N ALA A 223 -3.96 13.31 17.96
CA ALA A 223 -4.14 11.86 17.91
C ALA A 223 -3.72 11.27 16.56
N ARG A 224 -3.09 10.10 16.60
CA ARG A 224 -2.54 9.41 15.42
C ARG A 224 -2.88 7.93 15.44
N PHE A 225 -3.25 7.34 14.31
CA PHE A 225 -3.24 5.89 14.17
C PHE A 225 -1.80 5.39 14.14
N ILE A 226 -1.55 4.30 14.87
CA ILE A 226 -0.25 3.60 14.87
C ILE A 226 -0.38 2.14 14.39
N SER A 227 -1.61 1.68 14.22
CA SER A 227 -2.00 0.44 13.56
C SER A 227 -3.46 0.54 13.10
N ASP A 228 -3.99 -0.51 12.48
CA ASP A 228 -5.35 -0.52 11.96
C ASP A 228 -6.44 -0.40 13.06
N ASP A 229 -6.11 -0.75 14.30
CA ASP A 229 -7.05 -0.72 15.43
C ASP A 229 -6.56 0.05 16.66
N THR A 230 -5.42 0.74 16.58
CA THR A 230 -4.82 1.46 17.73
C THR A 230 -4.57 2.93 17.43
N ILE A 231 -5.02 3.80 18.34
CA ILE A 231 -4.83 5.25 18.30
C ILE A 231 -3.93 5.66 19.45
N VAL A 232 -2.88 6.43 19.17
CA VAL A 232 -2.17 7.23 20.18
C VAL A 232 -2.94 8.55 20.35
N ALA A 233 -3.28 8.91 21.57
CA ALA A 233 -4.02 10.14 21.89
C ALA A 233 -3.30 10.91 23.00
N THR A 234 -3.18 12.23 22.85
CA THR A 234 -2.56 13.07 23.88
C THR A 234 -3.39 13.12 25.15
N VAL A 235 -2.72 13.30 26.29
CA VAL A 235 -3.34 13.53 27.60
C VAL A 235 -2.64 14.67 28.34
N GLU A 236 -3.44 15.57 28.91
CA GLU A 236 -2.97 16.60 29.84
C GLU A 236 -3.48 16.27 31.24
N HIS A 237 -2.58 16.21 32.21
CA HIS A 237 -2.89 15.85 33.60
C HIS A 237 -2.99 17.08 34.51
N ASN A 238 -2.37 18.18 34.12
CA ASN A 238 -2.48 19.45 34.82
C ASN A 238 -3.82 20.11 34.50
N LYS A 239 -4.73 20.14 35.48
CA LYS A 239 -6.06 20.74 35.34
C LYS A 239 -6.04 22.25 35.13
N ASP A 240 -4.92 22.90 35.45
CA ASP A 240 -4.74 24.33 35.31
C ASP A 240 -4.08 24.72 33.97
N ASP A 241 -3.71 23.74 33.11
CA ASP A 241 -3.22 24.03 31.75
C ASP A 241 -4.40 24.28 30.80
N ASP A 242 -4.24 25.25 29.90
CA ASP A 242 -5.28 25.65 28.94
C ASP A 242 -5.68 24.49 27.98
N ASN A 243 -4.81 23.49 27.78
CA ASN A 243 -5.13 22.31 26.98
C ASN A 243 -5.94 21.25 27.73
N TYR A 244 -6.07 21.32 29.05
CA TYR A 244 -6.66 20.23 29.85
C TYR A 244 -8.07 19.86 29.36
N ASP A 245 -8.95 20.84 29.26
CA ASP A 245 -10.34 20.61 28.86
C ASP A 245 -10.46 20.19 27.39
N ILE A 246 -9.65 20.80 26.50
CA ILE A 246 -9.59 20.48 25.07
C ILE A 246 -9.21 19.01 24.86
N ILE A 247 -8.10 18.59 25.47
CA ILE A 247 -7.56 17.24 25.32
C ILE A 247 -8.48 16.20 25.96
N ASN A 248 -9.03 16.48 27.15
CA ASN A 248 -9.95 15.58 27.82
C ASN A 248 -11.27 15.39 27.05
N ASP A 249 -11.77 16.43 26.38
CA ASP A 249 -12.95 16.34 25.52
C ASP A 249 -12.69 15.46 24.28
N ASN A 250 -11.55 15.64 23.62
CA ASN A 250 -11.12 14.78 22.52
C ASN A 250 -10.91 13.32 22.98
N LEU A 251 -10.29 13.09 24.14
CA LEU A 251 -10.09 11.75 24.70
C LEU A 251 -11.41 11.03 24.96
N LYS A 252 -12.41 11.72 25.55
CA LYS A 252 -13.75 11.16 25.76
C LYS A 252 -14.40 10.72 24.45
N LYS A 253 -14.25 11.50 23.38
CA LYS A 253 -14.72 11.11 22.04
C LYS A 253 -14.01 9.86 21.54
N ILE A 254 -12.68 9.85 21.54
CA ILE A 254 -11.84 8.75 21.06
C ILE A 254 -12.23 7.41 21.75
N LEU A 255 -12.45 7.42 23.06
CA LEU A 255 -12.85 6.22 23.84
C LEU A 255 -14.22 5.63 23.45
N THR A 256 -15.06 6.40 22.75
CA THR A 256 -16.37 5.95 22.24
C THR A 256 -16.34 5.58 20.75
N MET A 257 -15.28 5.92 20.03
CA MET A 257 -15.17 5.66 18.60
C MET A 257 -15.02 4.18 18.29
N THR A 258 -15.50 3.81 17.11
CA THR A 258 -15.40 2.45 16.58
C THR A 258 -14.90 2.46 15.14
N ASN A 259 -14.26 1.38 14.70
CA ASN A 259 -13.89 1.18 13.31
C ASN A 259 -15.10 0.88 12.42
N GLY A 260 -14.85 0.59 11.13
CA GLY A 260 -15.90 0.25 10.17
C GLY A 260 -16.72 -1.01 10.53
N ASN A 261 -16.15 -1.90 11.36
CA ASN A 261 -16.79 -3.14 11.82
C ASN A 261 -17.48 -3.00 13.19
N GLY A 262 -17.51 -1.79 13.75
CA GLY A 262 -18.12 -1.53 15.07
C GLY A 262 -17.24 -1.91 16.27
N LYS A 263 -15.99 -2.34 16.08
CA LYS A 263 -15.04 -2.61 17.17
C LYS A 263 -14.46 -1.29 17.68
N LYS A 264 -14.33 -1.12 19.01
CA LYS A 264 -13.62 0.00 19.61
C LYS A 264 -12.12 -0.04 19.31
N PHE A 265 -11.50 1.12 19.23
CA PHE A 265 -10.04 1.23 19.09
C PHE A 265 -9.33 0.98 20.42
N ASN A 266 -8.12 0.43 20.34
CA ASN A 266 -7.18 0.42 21.46
C ASN A 266 -6.58 1.82 21.60
N ILE A 267 -6.59 2.39 22.80
CA ILE A 267 -6.11 3.75 23.03
C ILE A 267 -4.80 3.69 23.81
N VAL A 268 -3.78 4.34 23.27
CA VAL A 268 -2.47 4.54 23.91
C VAL A 268 -2.38 6.02 24.27
N GLU A 269 -2.39 6.32 25.55
CA GLU A 269 -2.26 7.70 26.03
C GLU A 269 -0.79 8.14 25.98
N ILE A 270 -0.53 9.34 25.46
CA ILE A 270 0.80 9.98 25.45
C ILE A 270 0.70 11.34 26.16
N PRO A 271 1.57 11.68 27.12
CA PRO A 271 1.45 12.94 27.84
C PRO A 271 1.68 14.14 26.92
N MET A 272 1.13 15.31 27.23
CA MET A 272 1.57 16.58 26.65
C MET A 272 2.95 16.99 27.22
N PRO A 273 3.80 17.70 26.44
CA PRO A 273 5.00 18.31 26.98
C PRO A 273 4.67 19.46 27.93
N ASP A 274 5.65 19.83 28.77
CA ASP A 274 5.52 21.07 29.57
C ASP A 274 5.22 22.29 28.67
N PRO A 275 4.44 23.27 29.15
CA PRO A 275 4.14 24.48 28.41
C PRO A 275 5.35 25.18 27.82
N PHE A 276 5.35 25.33 26.49
CA PHE A 276 6.44 25.98 25.76
C PHE A 276 5.98 27.34 25.26
N TYR A 277 6.70 28.40 25.62
CA TYR A 277 6.35 29.78 25.27
C TYR A 277 7.49 30.48 24.54
N PHE A 278 7.13 31.37 23.62
CA PHE A 278 8.06 32.29 22.97
C PHE A 278 7.42 33.68 22.88
N ASN A 279 8.16 34.72 23.32
CA ASN A 279 7.66 36.10 23.40
C ASN A 279 6.29 36.27 24.11
N GLY A 280 5.97 35.38 25.06
CA GLY A 280 4.70 35.39 25.79
C GLY A 280 3.55 34.63 25.11
N GLU A 281 3.76 34.11 23.90
CA GLU A 281 2.79 33.28 23.17
C GLU A 281 3.07 31.80 23.41
N ARG A 282 2.01 31.01 23.60
CA ARG A 282 2.09 29.55 23.75
C ARG A 282 2.34 28.93 22.38
N LEU A 283 3.26 27.98 22.32
CA LEU A 283 3.60 27.25 21.10
C LEU A 283 2.97 25.84 21.12
N PRO A 284 2.63 25.26 19.95
CA PRO A 284 1.87 24.02 19.84
C PRO A 284 2.75 22.77 20.01
N ALA A 285 3.58 22.72 21.06
CA ALA A 285 4.44 21.57 21.32
C ALA A 285 3.59 20.32 21.62
N SER A 286 3.73 19.28 20.79
CA SER A 286 3.06 17.99 20.96
C SER A 286 3.96 16.82 20.57
N TYR A 287 3.94 15.74 21.36
CA TYR A 287 4.61 14.50 20.99
C TYR A 287 3.85 13.73 19.91
N ALA A 288 2.57 14.01 19.67
CA ALA A 288 1.78 13.36 18.62
C ALA A 288 2.27 13.73 17.21
N ASN A 289 3.01 14.84 17.08
CA ASN A 289 3.65 15.30 15.85
C ASN A 289 4.91 14.48 15.47
N PHE A 290 4.88 13.17 15.75
CA PHE A 290 5.92 12.21 15.37
C PHE A 290 5.74 11.72 13.93
N TYR A 291 6.82 11.22 13.34
CA TYR A 291 6.82 10.65 11.99
C TYR A 291 7.25 9.17 12.00
N ILE A 292 6.45 8.31 11.37
CA ILE A 292 6.70 6.85 11.26
C ILE A 292 7.41 6.55 9.94
N ALA A 293 8.72 6.29 9.99
CA ALA A 293 9.51 5.81 8.85
C ALA A 293 9.57 4.27 8.78
N ASN A 294 10.27 3.70 7.80
CA ASN A 294 10.41 2.24 7.64
C ASN A 294 10.95 1.52 8.89
N HIS A 295 12.06 2.01 9.46
CA HIS A 295 12.79 1.35 10.56
C HIS A 295 13.03 2.27 11.76
N THR A 296 12.58 3.52 11.70
CA THR A 296 12.69 4.49 12.77
C THR A 296 11.35 5.21 12.98
N VAL A 297 11.13 5.78 14.17
CA VAL A 297 10.05 6.72 14.44
C VAL A 297 10.69 7.96 15.04
N LEU A 298 10.53 9.09 14.37
CA LEU A 298 11.11 10.35 14.80
C LEU A 298 10.10 11.09 15.68
N VAL A 299 10.48 11.38 16.91
CA VAL A 299 9.59 11.97 17.91
C VAL A 299 10.13 13.35 18.30
N PRO A 300 9.34 14.42 18.23
CA PRO A 300 9.79 15.73 18.68
C PRO A 300 10.01 15.71 20.20
N THR A 301 11.09 16.33 20.66
CA THR A 301 11.40 16.47 22.10
C THR A 301 11.58 17.94 22.45
N PHE A 302 11.24 18.29 23.69
CA PHE A 302 11.07 19.68 24.12
C PHE A 302 11.89 20.05 25.36
N GLY A 303 12.77 19.16 25.81
CA GLY A 303 13.68 19.39 26.92
C GLY A 303 13.04 19.29 28.30
N CYS A 304 11.96 18.50 28.44
CA CYS A 304 11.24 18.28 29.68
C CYS A 304 11.21 16.79 30.08
N LYS A 305 10.77 16.49 31.30
CA LYS A 305 10.77 15.11 31.84
C LYS A 305 9.85 14.16 31.05
N GLN A 306 8.83 14.71 30.39
CA GLN A 306 7.85 13.98 29.59
C GLN A 306 8.48 13.42 28.30
N ASP A 307 9.62 13.97 27.84
CA ASP A 307 10.33 13.48 26.65
C ASP A 307 10.64 11.98 26.79
N ALA A 308 11.24 11.58 27.91
CA ALA A 308 11.58 10.18 28.17
C ALA A 308 10.35 9.28 28.22
N THR A 309 9.25 9.79 28.77
CA THR A 309 7.98 9.04 28.90
C THR A 309 7.34 8.83 27.52
N ALA A 310 7.27 9.87 26.69
CA ALA A 310 6.76 9.79 25.33
C ALA A 310 7.56 8.81 24.46
N LEU A 311 8.90 8.88 24.54
CA LEU A 311 9.78 7.97 23.82
C LEU A 311 9.58 6.51 24.25
N GLU A 312 9.44 6.23 25.56
CA GLU A 312 9.20 4.88 26.08
C GLU A 312 7.85 4.31 25.61
N ILE A 313 6.79 5.11 25.69
CA ILE A 313 5.44 4.73 25.26
C ILE A 313 5.44 4.38 23.77
N LEU A 314 6.01 5.24 22.92
CA LEU A 314 6.09 4.98 21.49
C LEU A 314 6.99 3.77 21.19
N GLN A 315 8.11 3.60 21.90
CA GLN A 315 9.02 2.46 21.67
C GLN A 315 8.35 1.12 21.98
N LYS A 316 7.52 1.07 23.02
CA LYS A 316 6.73 -0.13 23.35
C LYS A 316 5.72 -0.47 22.26
N ASN A 317 5.16 0.53 21.58
CA ASN A 317 4.14 0.37 20.55
C ASN A 317 4.72 0.18 19.13
N PHE A 318 6.00 0.50 18.93
CA PHE A 318 6.73 0.25 17.69
C PHE A 318 7.92 -0.71 17.90
N PRO A 319 7.68 -1.99 18.23
CA PRO A 319 8.75 -2.92 18.64
C PRO A 319 9.76 -3.25 17.52
N THR A 320 9.38 -3.05 16.26
CA THR A 320 10.24 -3.32 15.09
C THR A 320 10.92 -2.07 14.54
N ARG A 321 10.71 -0.90 15.18
CA ARG A 321 11.32 0.37 14.79
C ARG A 321 12.09 0.95 15.97
N ARG A 322 13.15 1.67 15.67
CA ARG A 322 13.87 2.45 16.67
C ARG A 322 13.13 3.78 16.87
N VAL A 323 12.72 4.08 18.09
CA VAL A 323 12.17 5.40 18.41
C VAL A 323 13.31 6.35 18.72
N GLN A 324 13.31 7.52 18.08
CA GLN A 324 14.39 8.48 18.14
C GLN A 324 13.85 9.89 18.40
N GLY A 325 14.29 10.49 19.50
CA GLY A 325 13.99 11.88 19.81
C GLY A 325 14.80 12.83 18.91
N VAL A 326 14.16 13.89 18.43
CA VAL A 326 14.80 15.04 17.76
C VAL A 326 14.47 16.28 18.59
N ASP A 327 15.45 17.13 18.88
CA ASP A 327 15.20 18.36 19.67
C ASP A 327 14.46 19.40 18.81
N CYS A 328 13.17 19.55 19.08
CA CYS A 328 12.28 20.43 18.30
C CYS A 328 12.02 21.76 19.01
N ARG A 329 12.71 22.10 20.10
CA ARG A 329 12.54 23.38 20.80
C ARG A 329 12.74 24.60 19.91
N ARG A 330 13.56 24.47 18.87
CA ARG A 330 13.79 25.53 17.87
C ARG A 330 12.85 25.42 16.67
N LEU A 331 12.49 24.20 16.27
CA LEU A 331 11.59 23.98 15.14
C LEU A 331 10.18 24.48 15.46
N ILE A 332 9.70 24.22 16.69
CA ILE A 332 8.35 24.57 17.15
C ILE A 332 8.07 26.07 17.21
N TRP A 333 9.11 26.92 17.10
CA TRP A 333 8.95 28.36 16.93
C TRP A 333 8.26 28.73 15.61
N GLY A 334 8.31 27.84 14.61
CA GLY A 334 7.54 27.95 13.39
C GLY A 334 6.16 27.30 13.48
N LEU A 335 5.70 26.96 14.69
CA LEU A 335 4.34 26.46 14.97
C LEU A 335 4.04 25.04 14.45
N GLY A 336 5.07 24.28 14.09
CA GLY A 336 4.97 22.85 13.77
C GLY A 336 6.23 22.07 14.16
N ALA A 337 6.18 20.74 14.08
CA ALA A 337 7.30 19.88 14.42
C ALA A 337 7.62 18.86 13.30
N ILE A 338 8.05 17.64 13.66
CA ILE A 338 8.64 16.68 12.72
C ILE A 338 7.61 16.24 11.68
N HIS A 339 6.41 15.87 12.13
CA HIS A 339 5.37 15.39 11.24
C HIS A 339 4.96 16.45 10.21
N CYS A 340 4.91 17.72 10.59
CA CYS A 340 4.54 18.83 9.71
C CYS A 340 5.56 19.09 8.57
N VAL A 341 6.82 18.74 8.77
CA VAL A 341 7.88 18.97 7.77
C VAL A 341 8.16 17.76 6.88
N THR A 342 7.60 16.59 7.21
CA THR A 342 7.77 15.34 6.46
C THR A 342 6.50 14.93 5.73
N HIS A 343 6.68 14.25 4.58
CA HIS A 343 5.57 13.53 3.94
C HIS A 343 6.06 12.19 3.39
N GLU A 344 5.41 11.09 3.73
CA GLU A 344 5.77 9.77 3.21
C GLU A 344 5.37 9.56 1.76
N GLU A 345 6.21 8.85 1.01
CA GLU A 345 5.87 8.18 -0.24
C GLU A 345 5.85 6.67 0.02
N PRO A 346 4.66 6.07 0.16
CA PRO A 346 4.57 4.63 0.38
C PRO A 346 5.21 3.85 -0.78
N LYS A 347 5.93 2.79 -0.45
CA LYS A 347 6.44 1.84 -1.42
C LYS A 347 5.27 1.13 -2.03
N ASN A 348 5.27 1.11 -3.36
CA ASN A 348 4.16 0.57 -4.13
C ASN A 348 3.83 -0.88 -3.69
N PRO A 349 2.65 -1.12 -3.09
CA PRO A 349 2.28 -2.45 -2.64
C PRO A 349 1.65 -3.29 -3.75
N ILE A 350 1.83 -2.98 -5.06
CA ILE A 350 1.21 -3.72 -6.19
C ILE A 350 1.27 -5.23 -5.97
N ILE A 351 2.43 -5.78 -5.57
CA ILE A 351 2.57 -7.21 -5.31
C ILE A 351 1.56 -7.69 -4.25
N THR A 352 1.47 -6.99 -3.12
CA THR A 352 0.52 -7.28 -2.04
C THR A 352 -0.92 -7.09 -2.51
N LEU A 353 -1.22 -6.03 -3.27
CA LEU A 353 -2.55 -5.75 -3.79
C LEU A 353 -3.00 -6.78 -4.82
N GLU A 354 -2.11 -7.27 -5.68
CA GLU A 354 -2.38 -8.36 -6.61
C GLU A 354 -2.75 -9.66 -5.85
N PHE A 355 -2.04 -9.97 -4.75
CA PHE A 355 -2.41 -11.09 -3.89
C PHE A 355 -3.76 -10.89 -3.20
N LEU A 356 -4.03 -9.70 -2.66
CA LEU A 356 -5.30 -9.40 -1.99
C LEU A 356 -6.48 -9.47 -2.95
N SER A 357 -6.35 -8.89 -4.15
CA SER A 357 -7.34 -8.97 -5.22
C SER A 357 -7.63 -10.43 -5.62
N ALA A 358 -6.58 -11.25 -5.74
CA ALA A 358 -6.74 -12.67 -6.01
C ALA A 358 -7.41 -13.42 -4.85
N ILE A 359 -7.09 -13.11 -3.59
CA ILE A 359 -7.75 -13.70 -2.43
C ILE A 359 -9.24 -13.36 -2.44
N GLU A 360 -9.60 -12.09 -2.57
CA GLU A 360 -11.00 -11.64 -2.58
C GLU A 360 -11.82 -12.34 -3.66
N LYS A 361 -11.25 -12.46 -4.88
CA LYS A 361 -11.93 -13.04 -6.04
C LYS A 361 -11.92 -14.57 -6.09
N LEU A 362 -11.07 -15.26 -5.34
CA LEU A 362 -10.97 -16.72 -5.38
C LEU A 362 -11.46 -17.41 -4.10
N ASN A 363 -11.52 -16.69 -2.98
CA ASN A 363 -11.95 -17.26 -1.72
C ASN A 363 -13.41 -17.73 -1.78
N GLY A 364 -13.68 -18.89 -1.17
CA GLY A 364 -15.01 -19.50 -1.12
C GLY A 364 -15.46 -20.27 -2.38
N LEU A 365 -14.65 -20.38 -3.44
CA LEU A 365 -15.03 -21.05 -4.70
C LEU A 365 -14.95 -22.59 -4.67
N GLY A 366 -14.61 -23.19 -3.54
CA GLY A 366 -14.49 -24.66 -3.42
C GLY A 366 -13.32 -25.20 -4.23
N SER A 367 -13.55 -26.30 -4.97
CA SER A 367 -12.48 -26.95 -5.73
C SER A 367 -12.24 -26.25 -7.07
N ILE A 368 -10.97 -26.00 -7.41
CA ILE A 368 -10.56 -25.29 -8.62
C ILE A 368 -9.58 -26.15 -9.41
N VAL A 369 -9.84 -26.33 -10.72
CA VAL A 369 -8.93 -27.00 -11.64
C VAL A 369 -8.40 -26.00 -12.65
N SER A 370 -7.07 -25.93 -12.76
CA SER A 370 -6.41 -25.05 -13.72
C SER A 370 -6.11 -25.76 -15.02
N ILE A 371 -6.42 -25.12 -16.15
CA ILE A 371 -6.16 -25.66 -17.49
C ILE A 371 -5.23 -24.72 -18.26
N PHE A 372 -4.09 -25.27 -18.69
CA PHE A 372 -3.04 -24.55 -19.40
C PHE A 372 -2.84 -25.11 -20.81
N GLY A 373 -2.33 -24.27 -21.71
CA GLY A 373 -1.95 -24.70 -23.05
C GLY A 373 -1.71 -23.55 -24.01
N SER A 374 -1.56 -23.87 -25.29
CA SER A 374 -1.24 -22.88 -26.32
C SER A 374 -2.32 -21.80 -26.48
N SER A 375 -1.91 -20.53 -26.40
CA SER A 375 -2.74 -19.38 -26.76
C SER A 375 -3.02 -19.29 -28.27
N LYS A 376 -2.36 -20.12 -29.09
CA LYS A 376 -2.45 -20.16 -30.55
C LYS A 376 -3.24 -21.36 -31.08
N ALA A 377 -3.79 -22.21 -30.21
CA ALA A 377 -4.57 -23.36 -30.64
C ALA A 377 -5.82 -22.92 -31.43
N LYS A 378 -6.06 -23.54 -32.60
CA LYS A 378 -7.24 -23.22 -33.43
C LYS A 378 -8.48 -23.91 -32.88
N ARG A 379 -9.65 -23.27 -32.99
CA ARG A 379 -10.95 -23.80 -32.51
C ARG A 379 -11.32 -25.19 -33.08
N ASN A 380 -10.86 -25.51 -34.29
CA ASN A 380 -11.11 -26.79 -34.93
C ASN A 380 -10.07 -27.88 -34.59
N SER A 381 -8.98 -27.53 -33.89
CA SER A 381 -7.93 -28.47 -33.52
C SER A 381 -8.40 -29.44 -32.44
N LEU A 382 -7.85 -30.65 -32.44
CA LEU A 382 -8.15 -31.66 -31.44
C LEU A 382 -7.86 -31.17 -30.01
N PRO A 383 -6.70 -30.55 -29.69
CA PRO A 383 -6.44 -30.03 -28.35
C PRO A 383 -7.46 -29.00 -27.86
N TYR A 384 -7.95 -28.12 -28.74
CA TYR A 384 -8.98 -27.15 -28.37
C TYR A 384 -10.28 -27.85 -27.96
N LYS A 385 -10.77 -28.79 -28.79
CA LYS A 385 -12.02 -29.53 -28.51
C LYS A 385 -11.89 -30.37 -27.24
N GLN A 386 -10.74 -30.98 -27.00
CA GLN A 386 -10.46 -31.74 -25.79
C GLN A 386 -10.47 -30.83 -24.56
N ALA A 387 -9.80 -29.67 -24.59
CA ALA A 387 -9.80 -28.72 -23.48
C ALA A 387 -11.22 -28.24 -23.13
N GLU A 388 -12.03 -27.93 -24.14
CA GLU A 388 -13.44 -27.56 -23.96
C GLU A 388 -14.24 -28.69 -23.31
N THR A 389 -14.08 -29.93 -23.79
CA THR A 389 -14.78 -31.11 -23.26
C THR A 389 -14.36 -31.42 -21.82
N ILE A 390 -13.06 -31.38 -21.52
CA ILE A 390 -12.53 -31.62 -20.18
C ILE A 390 -13.08 -30.59 -19.20
N ALA A 391 -13.04 -29.30 -19.55
CA ALA A 391 -13.57 -28.24 -18.70
C ALA A 391 -15.08 -28.36 -18.47
N GLU A 392 -15.85 -28.75 -19.49
CA GLU A 392 -17.30 -28.99 -19.36
C GLU A 392 -17.59 -30.16 -18.41
N LEU A 393 -16.86 -31.27 -18.53
CA LEU A 393 -17.02 -32.42 -17.63
C LEU A 393 -16.63 -32.11 -16.18
N LEU A 394 -15.54 -31.36 -15.98
CA LEU A 394 -15.10 -30.90 -14.65
C LEU A 394 -16.11 -29.93 -14.04
N GLY A 395 -16.62 -28.98 -14.82
CA GLY A 395 -17.65 -28.05 -14.39
C GLY A 395 -18.93 -28.77 -13.94
N ASN A 396 -19.36 -29.79 -14.69
CA ASN A 396 -20.53 -30.61 -14.33
C ASN A 396 -20.33 -31.42 -13.02
N GLN A 397 -19.09 -31.60 -12.56
CA GLN A 397 -18.75 -32.21 -11.27
C GLN A 397 -18.58 -31.19 -10.14
N GLY A 398 -18.87 -29.91 -10.40
CA GLY A 398 -18.81 -28.83 -9.42
C GLY A 398 -17.43 -28.19 -9.25
N HIS A 399 -16.49 -28.45 -10.16
CA HIS A 399 -15.19 -27.77 -10.15
C HIS A 399 -15.28 -26.41 -10.85
N SER A 400 -14.71 -25.39 -10.22
CA SER A 400 -14.43 -24.12 -10.90
C SER A 400 -13.25 -24.29 -11.86
N ILE A 401 -13.27 -23.60 -13.00
CA ILE A 401 -12.23 -23.71 -14.02
C ILE A 401 -11.42 -22.43 -14.07
N MET A 402 -10.10 -22.56 -13.89
CA MET A 402 -9.17 -21.43 -13.90
C MET A 402 -8.20 -21.51 -15.09
N THR A 403 -8.05 -20.40 -15.79
CA THR A 403 -7.13 -20.31 -16.95
C THR A 403 -6.42 -18.96 -16.94
N GLY A 404 -5.54 -18.73 -17.92
CA GLY A 404 -4.96 -17.40 -18.15
C GLY A 404 -5.89 -16.38 -18.81
N GLY A 405 -7.14 -16.74 -19.13
CA GLY A 405 -8.16 -15.85 -19.68
C GLY A 405 -7.96 -15.42 -21.14
N GLY A 406 -6.91 -15.90 -21.82
CA GLY A 406 -6.63 -15.55 -23.21
C GLY A 406 -7.34 -16.40 -24.28
N PRO A 407 -6.94 -16.27 -25.56
CA PRO A 407 -7.43 -17.10 -26.66
C PRO A 407 -6.85 -18.53 -26.63
N GLY A 408 -7.27 -19.37 -27.57
CA GLY A 408 -6.73 -20.73 -27.75
C GLY A 408 -7.25 -21.71 -26.70
N ILE A 409 -6.37 -22.48 -26.07
CA ILE A 409 -6.75 -23.47 -25.06
C ILE A 409 -7.47 -22.83 -23.86
N MET A 410 -7.03 -21.64 -23.44
CA MET A 410 -7.65 -20.92 -22.32
C MET A 410 -9.12 -20.58 -22.64
N GLU A 411 -9.38 -20.01 -23.82
CA GLU A 411 -10.74 -19.76 -24.32
C GLU A 411 -11.58 -21.05 -24.36
N ALA A 412 -11.02 -22.15 -24.86
CA ALA A 412 -11.72 -23.44 -24.93
C ALA A 412 -12.16 -23.92 -23.54
N ALA A 413 -11.27 -23.85 -22.56
CA ALA A 413 -11.55 -24.25 -21.19
C ALA A 413 -12.58 -23.35 -20.52
N ASN A 414 -12.45 -22.01 -20.63
CA ASN A 414 -13.45 -21.09 -20.11
C ASN A 414 -14.83 -21.31 -20.76
N LYS A 415 -14.87 -21.58 -22.06
CA LYS A 415 -16.10 -21.93 -22.78
C LYS A 415 -16.74 -23.21 -22.27
N GLY A 416 -15.95 -24.26 -22.02
CA GLY A 416 -16.44 -25.51 -21.41
C GLY A 416 -17.03 -25.28 -20.02
N ALA A 417 -16.38 -24.48 -19.18
CA ALA A 417 -16.88 -24.10 -17.86
C ALA A 417 -18.26 -23.42 -17.94
N ARG A 418 -18.40 -22.46 -18.86
CA ARG A 418 -19.67 -21.73 -19.08
C ARG A 418 -20.81 -22.65 -19.53
N LYS A 419 -20.54 -23.65 -20.38
CA LYS A 419 -21.56 -24.63 -20.77
C LYS A 419 -22.07 -25.44 -19.59
N ALA A 420 -21.18 -25.82 -18.69
CA ALA A 420 -21.51 -26.51 -17.45
C ALA A 420 -22.09 -25.59 -16.36
N LYS A 421 -22.21 -24.29 -16.63
CA LYS A 421 -22.58 -23.25 -15.65
C LYS A 421 -21.67 -23.24 -14.42
N ALA A 422 -20.42 -23.68 -14.58
CA ALA A 422 -19.40 -23.61 -13.55
C ALA A 422 -18.73 -22.23 -13.56
N THR A 423 -18.14 -21.83 -12.43
CA THR A 423 -17.40 -20.58 -12.35
C THR A 423 -16.18 -20.62 -13.28
N SER A 424 -16.07 -19.58 -14.11
CA SER A 424 -15.04 -19.44 -15.15
C SER A 424 -14.10 -18.29 -14.79
N ILE A 425 -12.88 -18.62 -14.37
CA ILE A 425 -11.89 -17.70 -13.83
C ILE A 425 -10.82 -17.39 -14.90
N GLY A 426 -10.41 -16.12 -14.99
CA GLY A 426 -9.35 -15.67 -15.88
C GLY A 426 -8.27 -14.89 -15.15
N LEU A 427 -7.06 -15.45 -15.05
CA LEU A 427 -5.87 -14.79 -14.51
C LEU A 427 -5.07 -14.16 -15.67
N ASN A 428 -5.47 -12.96 -16.09
CA ASN A 428 -4.84 -12.25 -17.19
C ASN A 428 -3.55 -11.54 -16.73
N ILE A 429 -2.66 -11.21 -17.66
CA ILE A 429 -1.41 -10.50 -17.36
C ILE A 429 -1.17 -9.37 -18.33
N LYS A 430 -0.70 -8.23 -17.82
CA LYS A 430 -0.31 -7.10 -18.66
C LYS A 430 1.03 -7.39 -19.33
N ILE A 431 1.03 -7.33 -20.65
CA ILE A 431 2.22 -7.52 -21.50
C ILE A 431 2.20 -6.50 -22.65
N PRO A 432 3.35 -6.17 -23.27
CA PRO A 432 3.45 -5.10 -24.28
C PRO A 432 2.53 -5.24 -25.49
N LYS A 433 2.07 -6.45 -25.80
CA LYS A 433 1.00 -6.70 -26.79
C LYS A 433 -0.18 -7.27 -26.03
N GLU A 434 -1.21 -6.47 -25.83
CA GLU A 434 -2.36 -6.81 -24.99
C GLU A 434 -2.94 -8.19 -25.33
N GLN A 435 -3.04 -9.05 -24.31
CA GLN A 435 -3.84 -10.24 -24.36
C GLN A 435 -5.27 -9.86 -23.96
N LYS A 436 -6.15 -9.73 -24.95
CA LYS A 436 -7.58 -9.50 -24.69
C LYS A 436 -8.16 -10.69 -23.94
N ILE A 437 -8.85 -10.43 -22.84
CA ILE A 437 -9.58 -11.47 -22.12
C ILE A 437 -10.69 -12.03 -23.00
N ASN A 438 -10.89 -13.35 -22.97
CA ASN A 438 -11.91 -14.00 -23.78
C ASN A 438 -13.32 -13.81 -23.19
N ASP A 439 -14.33 -13.91 -24.04
CA ASP A 439 -15.74 -13.60 -23.69
C ASP A 439 -16.40 -14.65 -22.76
N TYR A 440 -15.69 -15.72 -22.40
CA TYR A 440 -16.21 -16.82 -21.57
C TYR A 440 -15.72 -16.76 -20.12
N VAL A 441 -14.92 -15.76 -19.74
CA VAL A 441 -14.54 -15.50 -18.35
C VAL A 441 -15.66 -14.72 -17.66
N ASP A 442 -15.97 -15.10 -16.41
CA ASP A 442 -16.89 -14.34 -15.57
C ASP A 442 -16.19 -13.02 -15.17
N ILE A 443 -16.79 -11.88 -15.52
CA ILE A 443 -16.11 -10.57 -15.43
C ILE A 443 -15.69 -10.24 -13.99
N GLU A 444 -16.51 -10.64 -13.02
CA GLU A 444 -16.26 -10.50 -11.58
C GLU A 444 -15.15 -11.42 -11.07
N ARG A 445 -14.79 -12.46 -11.84
CA ARG A 445 -13.69 -13.41 -11.56
C ARG A 445 -12.49 -13.22 -12.50
N SER A 446 -12.44 -12.10 -13.22
CA SER A 446 -11.26 -11.68 -13.97
C SER A 446 -10.27 -10.99 -13.03
N ILE A 447 -9.01 -11.44 -13.03
CA ILE A 447 -7.92 -10.82 -12.27
C ILE A 447 -6.81 -10.43 -13.25
N LEU A 448 -6.39 -9.17 -13.21
CA LEU A 448 -5.28 -8.66 -14.00
C LEU A 448 -4.03 -8.55 -13.10
N PHE A 449 -2.92 -9.12 -13.55
CA PHE A 449 -1.63 -9.04 -12.87
C PHE A 449 -0.64 -8.18 -13.68
N GLU A 450 0.23 -7.45 -12.98
CA GLU A 450 1.43 -6.82 -13.54
C GLU A 450 2.63 -7.79 -13.41
N HIS A 451 2.67 -8.62 -12.35
CA HIS A 451 3.81 -9.48 -12.03
C HIS A 451 3.54 -10.97 -12.32
N PHE A 452 4.37 -11.57 -13.19
CA PHE A 452 4.29 -13.00 -13.53
C PHE A 452 4.38 -13.91 -12.30
N PHE A 453 5.25 -13.61 -11.34
CA PHE A 453 5.43 -14.48 -10.18
C PHE A 453 4.21 -14.50 -9.26
N VAL A 454 3.49 -13.37 -9.11
CA VAL A 454 2.26 -13.32 -8.31
C VAL A 454 1.18 -14.16 -8.98
N ARG A 455 0.97 -13.93 -10.29
CA ARG A 455 0.03 -14.72 -11.11
C ARG A 455 0.29 -16.22 -10.99
N LYS A 456 1.55 -16.66 -11.12
CA LYS A 456 1.92 -18.08 -11.00
C LYS A 456 1.68 -18.64 -9.61
N ASN A 457 2.01 -17.89 -8.56
CA ASN A 457 1.71 -18.28 -7.19
C ASN A 457 0.20 -18.45 -6.97
N VAL A 458 -0.63 -17.58 -7.55
CA VAL A 458 -2.10 -17.71 -7.48
C VAL A 458 -2.58 -18.99 -8.17
N PHE A 459 -2.08 -19.32 -9.37
CA PHE A 459 -2.40 -20.59 -10.02
C PHE A 459 -2.11 -21.79 -9.11
N ILE A 460 -0.91 -21.82 -8.54
CA ILE A 460 -0.43 -22.95 -7.74
C ILE A 460 -1.22 -23.06 -6.44
N LYS A 461 -1.39 -21.94 -5.72
CA LYS A 461 -2.00 -21.91 -4.38
C LYS A 461 -3.47 -22.35 -4.40
N TYR A 462 -4.22 -21.96 -5.43
CA TYR A 462 -5.67 -22.14 -5.47
C TYR A 462 -6.11 -23.39 -6.23
N SER A 463 -5.22 -24.10 -6.92
CA SER A 463 -5.61 -25.26 -7.72
C SER A 463 -5.53 -26.57 -6.94
N ASP A 464 -6.49 -27.45 -7.21
CA ASP A 464 -6.49 -28.85 -6.75
C ASP A 464 -5.95 -29.81 -7.81
N ALA A 465 -5.84 -29.39 -9.07
CA ALA A 465 -5.28 -30.15 -10.17
C ALA A 465 -4.86 -29.22 -11.32
N PHE A 466 -3.84 -29.62 -12.07
CA PHE A 466 -3.47 -28.98 -13.33
C PHE A 466 -3.76 -29.93 -14.49
N VAL A 467 -4.50 -29.44 -15.50
CA VAL A 467 -4.63 -30.09 -16.81
C VAL A 467 -3.76 -29.34 -17.81
N ILE A 468 -2.77 -30.02 -18.36
CA ILE A 468 -1.69 -29.45 -19.16
C ILE A 468 -1.88 -29.91 -20.62
N MET A 469 -2.53 -29.05 -21.41
CA MET A 469 -2.75 -29.28 -22.85
C MET A 469 -1.51 -28.88 -23.66
N PRO A 470 -1.35 -29.36 -24.91
CA PRO A 470 -0.23 -28.98 -25.78
C PRO A 470 -0.01 -27.46 -25.86
N GLY A 471 1.22 -27.04 -25.59
CA GLY A 471 1.57 -25.66 -25.28
C GLY A 471 3.02 -25.29 -25.58
N GLY A 472 3.37 -24.03 -25.32
CA GLY A 472 4.73 -23.48 -25.53
C GLY A 472 5.44 -23.18 -24.21
N PHE A 473 6.38 -22.23 -24.22
CA PHE A 473 7.17 -21.86 -23.03
C PHE A 473 6.34 -21.42 -21.82
N GLY A 474 5.22 -20.71 -22.01
CA GLY A 474 4.34 -20.34 -20.89
C GLY A 474 3.76 -21.57 -20.18
N THR A 475 3.31 -22.56 -20.94
CA THR A 475 2.84 -23.85 -20.40
C THR A 475 3.97 -24.62 -19.72
N LEU A 476 5.19 -24.55 -20.28
CA LEU A 476 6.37 -25.14 -19.67
C LEU A 476 6.71 -24.48 -18.32
N ASP A 477 6.72 -23.14 -18.27
CA ASP A 477 6.97 -22.34 -17.08
C ASP A 477 5.99 -22.70 -15.95
N GLU A 478 4.68 -22.67 -16.24
CA GLU A 478 3.62 -22.97 -15.27
C GLU A 478 3.73 -24.39 -14.68
N PHE A 479 4.03 -25.43 -15.49
CA PHE A 479 4.18 -26.78 -14.92
C PHE A 479 5.49 -26.94 -14.15
N THR A 480 6.62 -26.42 -14.65
CA THR A 480 7.92 -26.59 -13.98
C THR A 480 7.92 -25.94 -12.60
N GLU A 481 7.21 -24.81 -12.46
CA GLU A 481 7.07 -24.15 -11.16
C GLU A 481 6.23 -25.01 -10.20
N ALA A 482 5.11 -25.57 -10.66
CA ALA A 482 4.32 -26.50 -9.85
C ALA A 482 5.14 -27.71 -9.37
N VAL A 483 5.89 -28.35 -10.28
CA VAL A 483 6.78 -29.49 -9.94
C VAL A 483 7.80 -29.08 -8.89
N THR A 484 8.44 -27.92 -9.05
CA THR A 484 9.45 -27.42 -8.11
C THR A 484 8.86 -27.17 -6.72
N HIS A 485 7.67 -26.57 -6.64
CA HIS A 485 7.00 -26.31 -5.36
C HIS A 485 6.55 -27.60 -4.65
N ILE A 486 6.08 -28.61 -5.40
CA ILE A 486 5.73 -29.92 -4.83
C ILE A 486 6.99 -30.65 -4.36
N GLN A 487 8.05 -30.67 -5.19
CA GLN A 487 9.31 -31.35 -4.88
C GLN A 487 9.99 -30.78 -3.64
N THR A 488 9.91 -29.46 -3.45
CA THR A 488 10.49 -28.76 -2.29
C THR A 488 9.55 -28.70 -1.08
N GLU A 489 8.41 -29.41 -1.14
CA GLU A 489 7.41 -29.51 -0.07
C GLU A 489 6.85 -28.16 0.38
N LYS A 490 6.90 -27.15 -0.51
CA LYS A 490 6.30 -25.83 -0.28
C LYS A 490 4.78 -25.84 -0.45
N ILE A 491 4.26 -26.84 -1.16
CA ILE A 491 2.83 -27.10 -1.30
C ILE A 491 2.55 -28.61 -1.23
N PRO A 492 1.33 -29.02 -0.85
CA PRO A 492 0.91 -30.42 -0.97
C PRO A 492 0.90 -30.89 -2.43
N PRO A 493 1.22 -32.16 -2.72
CA PRO A 493 1.16 -32.71 -4.06
C PRO A 493 -0.28 -32.74 -4.58
N PHE A 494 -0.45 -32.38 -5.84
CA PHE A 494 -1.71 -32.48 -6.59
C PHE A 494 -1.44 -32.97 -8.02
N PRO A 495 -2.42 -33.56 -8.73
CA PRO A 495 -2.18 -34.19 -10.01
C PRO A 495 -1.86 -33.16 -11.10
N LEU A 496 -0.75 -33.40 -11.79
CA LEU A 496 -0.32 -32.70 -13.01
C LEU A 496 -0.59 -33.62 -14.20
N ILE A 497 -1.65 -33.33 -14.96
CA ILE A 497 -2.20 -34.22 -15.98
C ILE A 497 -1.90 -33.66 -17.37
N PHE A 498 -0.92 -34.25 -18.03
CA PHE A 498 -0.55 -33.93 -19.40
C PHE A 498 -1.48 -34.64 -20.38
N VAL A 499 -2.16 -33.87 -21.23
CA VAL A 499 -3.06 -34.39 -22.25
C VAL A 499 -2.38 -34.36 -23.62
N GLY A 500 -2.40 -35.48 -24.34
CA GLY A 500 -1.76 -35.64 -25.64
C GLY A 500 -0.39 -36.29 -25.52
N THR A 501 -0.38 -37.62 -25.38
CA THR A 501 0.82 -38.45 -25.22
C THR A 501 1.83 -38.21 -26.33
N GLU A 502 1.38 -38.09 -27.57
CA GLU A 502 2.25 -37.83 -28.73
C GLU A 502 3.10 -36.57 -28.53
N PHE A 503 2.49 -35.47 -28.08
CA PHE A 503 3.16 -34.17 -27.91
C PHE A 503 4.17 -34.18 -26.76
N TRP A 504 3.83 -34.80 -25.62
CA TRP A 504 4.63 -34.71 -24.39
C TRP A 504 5.65 -35.84 -24.20
N SER A 505 5.50 -36.96 -24.92
CA SER A 505 6.34 -38.16 -24.74
C SER A 505 7.84 -37.88 -24.84
N GLY A 506 8.26 -37.00 -25.76
CA GLY A 506 9.66 -36.61 -25.94
C GLY A 506 10.24 -35.91 -24.72
N LEU A 507 9.49 -34.96 -24.14
CA LEU A 507 9.91 -34.24 -22.93
C LEU A 507 9.97 -35.20 -21.73
N MET A 508 8.92 -36.01 -21.53
CA MET A 508 8.86 -36.97 -20.42
C MET A 508 9.99 -38.00 -20.50
N LYS A 509 10.31 -38.47 -21.71
CA LYS A 509 11.47 -39.34 -21.95
C LYS A 509 12.77 -38.65 -21.57
N TRP A 510 12.97 -37.39 -21.98
CA TRP A 510 14.18 -36.64 -21.64
C TRP A 510 14.34 -36.44 -20.13
N ILE A 511 13.27 -36.05 -19.42
CA ILE A 511 13.30 -35.88 -17.96
C ILE A 511 13.66 -37.21 -17.29
N LYS A 512 13.00 -38.31 -17.69
CA LYS A 512 13.25 -39.64 -17.13
C LYS A 512 14.68 -40.13 -17.40
N GLU A 513 15.14 -40.06 -18.63
CA GLU A 513 16.43 -40.61 -19.03
C GLU A 513 17.60 -39.74 -18.56
N LYS A 514 17.50 -38.42 -18.74
CA LYS A 514 18.59 -37.49 -18.46
C LYS A 514 18.58 -37.03 -17.02
N MET A 515 17.46 -36.50 -16.51
CA MET A 515 17.44 -35.92 -15.16
C MET A 515 17.45 -37.02 -14.09
N TRP A 516 16.63 -38.07 -14.25
CA TRP A 516 16.51 -39.13 -13.24
C TRP A 516 17.50 -40.29 -13.42
N LEU A 517 17.39 -41.06 -14.51
CA LEU A 517 18.13 -42.33 -14.63
C LEU A 517 19.63 -42.11 -14.73
N LYS A 518 20.07 -41.22 -15.62
CA LYS A 518 21.48 -40.96 -15.89
C LYS A 518 22.15 -40.08 -14.83
N ASN A 519 21.58 -38.90 -14.54
CA ASN A 519 22.27 -37.89 -13.71
C ASN A 519 21.82 -37.81 -12.24
N LYS A 520 20.68 -38.44 -11.86
CA LYS A 520 20.15 -38.44 -10.49
C LYS A 520 19.86 -37.04 -9.91
N TYR A 521 19.51 -36.06 -10.75
CA TYR A 521 19.12 -34.72 -10.32
C TYR A 521 17.68 -34.65 -9.79
N VAL A 522 16.86 -35.67 -10.07
CA VAL A 522 15.51 -35.86 -9.52
C VAL A 522 15.31 -37.33 -9.11
N GLN A 523 14.29 -37.61 -8.30
CA GLN A 523 13.99 -38.93 -7.73
C GLN A 523 12.73 -39.56 -8.32
N LYS A 524 12.55 -40.88 -8.13
CA LYS A 524 11.35 -41.61 -8.61
C LYS A 524 10.03 -41.03 -8.06
N LYS A 525 10.04 -40.55 -6.81
CA LYS A 525 8.86 -39.99 -6.15
C LYS A 525 8.39 -38.67 -6.81
N ASP A 526 9.30 -37.94 -7.45
CA ASP A 526 9.03 -36.64 -8.10
C ASP A 526 8.13 -36.80 -9.34
N PHE A 527 7.85 -38.03 -9.77
CA PHE A 527 6.95 -38.37 -10.87
C PHE A 527 5.58 -38.90 -10.41
N SER A 528 5.38 -39.11 -9.10
CA SER A 528 4.19 -39.80 -8.57
C SER A 528 2.87 -39.05 -8.77
N PHE A 529 2.95 -37.75 -9.02
CA PHE A 529 1.83 -36.84 -9.27
C PHE A 529 1.73 -36.40 -10.74
N ILE A 530 2.58 -36.94 -11.62
CA ILE A 530 2.57 -36.62 -13.05
C ILE A 530 1.87 -37.74 -13.82
N HIS A 531 0.85 -37.37 -14.60
CA HIS A 531 0.06 -38.29 -15.41
C HIS A 531 0.13 -37.88 -16.87
N LEU A 532 0.23 -38.85 -17.79
CA LEU A 532 0.19 -38.63 -19.23
C LEU A 532 -0.97 -39.45 -19.80
N VAL A 533 -1.93 -38.77 -20.43
CA VAL A 533 -3.21 -39.34 -20.86
C VAL A 533 -3.64 -38.78 -22.22
N ASP A 534 -4.60 -39.42 -22.86
CA ASP A 534 -5.12 -38.99 -24.18
C ASP A 534 -6.62 -38.68 -24.17
N SER A 535 -7.38 -39.21 -23.22
CA SER A 535 -8.84 -39.03 -23.17
C SER A 535 -9.31 -38.12 -22.03
N PRO A 536 -10.41 -37.36 -22.23
CA PRO A 536 -11.06 -36.63 -21.14
C PRO A 536 -11.47 -37.53 -19.96
N ASP A 537 -11.94 -38.75 -20.21
CA ASP A 537 -12.38 -39.67 -19.15
C ASP A 537 -11.26 -40.06 -18.19
N GLU A 538 -10.03 -40.25 -18.70
CA GLU A 538 -8.85 -40.50 -17.86
C GLU A 538 -8.54 -39.30 -16.96
N VAL A 539 -8.63 -38.07 -17.49
CA VAL A 539 -8.44 -36.84 -16.71
C VAL A 539 -9.43 -36.80 -15.54
N MET A 540 -10.72 -37.06 -15.81
CA MET A 540 -11.77 -37.10 -14.80
C MET A 540 -11.49 -38.15 -13.72
N GLY A 541 -11.07 -39.36 -14.13
CA GLY A 541 -10.75 -40.45 -13.22
C GLY A 541 -9.62 -40.12 -12.24
N ILE A 542 -8.57 -39.45 -12.73
CA ILE A 542 -7.41 -39.04 -11.92
C ILE A 542 -7.82 -37.96 -10.91
N ILE A 543 -8.53 -36.91 -11.34
CA ILE A 543 -8.93 -35.80 -10.48
C ILE A 543 -9.87 -36.29 -9.37
N LYS A 544 -10.89 -37.09 -9.71
CA LYS A 544 -11.81 -37.69 -8.73
C LYS A 544 -11.09 -38.53 -7.68
N SER A 545 -10.12 -39.33 -8.11
CA SER A 545 -9.32 -40.18 -7.21
C SER A 545 -8.42 -39.38 -6.28
N SER A 546 -7.87 -38.26 -6.75
CA SER A 546 -7.00 -37.39 -5.95
C SER A 546 -7.79 -36.60 -4.90
N ILE A 547 -8.91 -35.99 -5.29
CA ILE A 547 -9.72 -35.16 -4.39
C ILE A 547 -10.34 -35.99 -3.26
N ASN A 548 -10.81 -37.21 -3.56
CA ASN A 548 -11.32 -38.12 -2.53
C ASN A 548 -10.26 -38.49 -1.47
N LYS A 549 -8.97 -38.62 -1.85
CA LYS A 549 -7.86 -38.83 -0.91
C LYS A 549 -7.58 -37.60 -0.04
N LYS A 550 -7.81 -36.40 -0.57
CA LYS A 550 -7.61 -35.13 0.15
C LYS A 550 -8.68 -34.89 1.23
N HIS A 551 -9.93 -35.29 0.97
CA HIS A 551 -11.00 -35.22 1.97
C HIS A 551 -10.84 -36.25 3.09
N SER A 552 -10.44 -37.49 2.77
CA SER A 552 -10.22 -38.54 3.78
C SER A 552 -9.04 -38.26 4.71
N ASN A 553 -8.02 -37.53 4.26
CA ASN A 553 -6.89 -37.10 5.11
C ASN A 553 -7.16 -35.84 5.96
N LYS A 554 -8.33 -35.19 5.81
CA LYS A 554 -8.75 -34.05 6.66
C LYS A 554 -9.62 -34.48 7.86
N GLU A 555 -10.08 -35.74 7.89
CA GLU A 555 -10.88 -36.32 8.97
C GLU A 555 -10.04 -37.12 9.98
N LEU A 556 -8.71 -37.08 9.86
CA LEU A 556 -7.69 -37.56 10.81
C LEU A 556 -6.90 -36.36 11.34
#